data_AF-A0A2E6FDE9-F1
#
_entry.id   AF-A0A2E6FDE9-F1
#
_cell.length_a   1.000
_cell.length_b   1.000
_cell.length_c   1.000
_cell.angle_alpha   90.00
_cell.angle_beta   90.00
_cell.angle_gamma   90.00
#
_symmetry.space_group_name_H-M   'P 1'
#
loop_
_entity.id
_entity.type
_entity.pdbx_description
1 polymer ?
#
loop_
_entity_poly.entity_id
_entity_poly.type
_entity_poly.pdbx_seq_one_letter_code
_entity_poly.pdbx_strand_id
1 'polypeptide(L)'
;MQQQATVSLGIIDLENLTVNLKPKAPEPGSNPVGLGTTEAPFGDLFLQGNTLTLSTKSIGISEQDGVEYLDFGSNVVIGSTTITGERLLAFGDQLKISSLTDVTIEGIANGDILNWDKVSSKWVAGPGTTPENLDISQKNIGELEDVAQSMYADGMMWQYNTTLSAWKAVNTNLLEFEDFQVKGTFTVDSDLMFSTSRTVVVSAGEVVADTFNINTFRSAKYIVTCEDYTVGTTAYWTGEIALVHDGTDTNIILYGEVELGAITIEPGIASDILGTDVRLKVTTSSDQQVVTVHRTVCTNFGGY
;
A
#
# COMPACT_ATOMS: atom_id res chain seq x y z
N MET A 1 79.37 24.71 -99.41
CA MET A 1 79.96 24.69 -98.06
C MET A 1 78.98 25.35 -97.11
N GLN A 2 78.70 24.71 -95.96
CA GLN A 2 78.13 25.27 -94.71
C GLN A 2 76.65 25.72 -94.75
N GLN A 3 75.80 25.50 -93.73
CA GLN A 3 75.92 24.76 -92.45
C GLN A 3 74.50 24.58 -91.90
N GLN A 4 74.25 23.45 -91.23
CA GLN A 4 73.05 23.18 -90.43
C GLN A 4 73.11 24.02 -89.15
N ALA A 5 72.03 24.75 -88.81
CA ALA A 5 71.88 25.41 -87.52
C ALA A 5 70.76 24.72 -86.71
N THR A 6 71.19 23.89 -85.76
CA THR A 6 70.37 23.37 -84.66
C THR A 6 70.00 24.52 -83.74
N VAL A 7 68.71 24.76 -83.51
CA VAL A 7 68.25 25.72 -82.49
C VAL A 7 67.97 24.94 -81.21
N SER A 8 68.79 25.18 -80.19
CA SER A 8 68.56 24.69 -78.82
C SER A 8 67.61 25.67 -78.14
N LEU A 9 66.38 25.27 -77.87
CA LEU A 9 65.49 26.03 -77.00
C LEU A 9 65.87 25.72 -75.55
N GLY A 10 66.24 26.75 -74.79
CA GLY A 10 66.56 26.65 -73.36
C GLY A 10 65.35 26.21 -72.53
N ILE A 11 65.55 26.16 -71.21
CA ILE A 11 64.55 25.78 -70.20
C ILE A 11 63.21 26.48 -70.52
N ILE A 12 62.20 25.68 -70.87
CA ILE A 12 60.84 26.17 -71.13
C ILE A 12 60.20 26.42 -69.77
N ASP A 13 59.95 27.70 -69.49
CA ASP A 13 59.12 28.13 -68.38
C ASP A 13 57.66 27.73 -68.66
N LEU A 14 57.17 26.71 -67.94
CA LEU A 14 55.80 26.18 -68.08
C LEU A 14 54.77 27.02 -67.30
N GLU A 15 55.20 28.05 -66.57
CA GLU A 15 54.31 28.82 -65.69
C GLU A 15 53.38 29.79 -66.45
N ASN A 16 53.56 29.95 -67.77
CA ASN A 16 52.69 30.78 -68.63
C ASN A 16 52.03 30.01 -69.80
N LEU A 17 51.83 28.69 -69.67
CA LEU A 17 51.14 27.90 -70.71
C LEU A 17 49.62 28.08 -70.65
N THR A 18 49.08 29.00 -71.46
CA THR A 18 47.63 29.15 -71.63
C THR A 18 47.09 28.12 -72.63
N VAL A 19 46.51 27.01 -72.15
CA VAL A 19 45.85 26.01 -73.00
C VAL A 19 44.40 26.43 -73.26
N ASN A 20 44.05 26.66 -74.52
CA ASN A 20 42.72 27.14 -74.92
C ASN A 20 41.76 25.94 -75.12
N LEU A 21 40.93 25.64 -74.13
CA LEU A 21 40.05 24.45 -74.07
C LEU A 21 38.67 24.62 -74.75
N LYS A 22 38.54 25.47 -75.78
CA LYS A 22 37.26 25.60 -76.51
C LYS A 22 37.35 24.97 -77.90
N PRO A 23 36.41 24.10 -78.29
CA PRO A 23 36.38 23.55 -79.65
C PRO A 23 36.26 24.65 -80.69
N LYS A 24 37.00 24.49 -81.78
CA LYS A 24 36.97 25.40 -82.94
C LYS A 24 35.54 25.44 -83.52
N ALA A 25 35.03 26.64 -83.81
CA ALA A 25 33.71 26.80 -84.44
C ALA A 25 33.65 26.10 -85.81
N PRO A 26 32.54 25.43 -86.18
CA PRO A 26 32.42 24.78 -87.48
C PRO A 26 32.39 25.79 -88.63
N GLU A 27 32.93 25.40 -89.78
CA GLU A 27 32.90 26.23 -91.00
C GLU A 27 31.46 26.40 -91.54
N PRO A 28 31.12 27.54 -92.18
CA PRO A 28 29.77 27.85 -92.62
C PRO A 28 29.19 26.75 -93.54
N GLY A 29 28.04 26.19 -93.16
CA GLY A 29 27.33 25.14 -93.90
C GLY A 29 27.51 23.70 -93.38
N SER A 30 28.26 23.51 -92.30
CA SER A 30 28.43 22.20 -91.64
C SER A 30 27.76 22.20 -90.26
N ASN A 31 27.00 21.16 -89.91
CA ASN A 31 26.50 21.00 -88.54
C ASN A 31 27.66 20.61 -87.60
N PRO A 32 27.72 21.16 -86.37
CA PRO A 32 28.72 20.76 -85.39
C PRO A 32 28.64 19.25 -85.10
N VAL A 33 29.80 18.61 -84.91
CA VAL A 33 29.88 17.19 -84.53
C VAL A 33 29.24 17.04 -83.15
N GLY A 34 28.08 16.38 -83.09
CA GLY A 34 27.36 16.16 -81.85
C GLY A 34 28.19 15.34 -80.86
N LEU A 35 28.21 15.78 -79.60
CA LEU A 35 28.79 15.03 -78.49
C LEU A 35 27.86 13.84 -78.13
N GLY A 36 27.92 12.76 -78.91
CA GLY A 36 27.20 11.49 -78.67
C GLY A 36 26.34 11.01 -79.84
N THR A 37 26.08 9.69 -79.92
CA THR A 37 25.18 9.07 -80.91
C THR A 37 23.89 8.60 -80.24
N THR A 38 22.83 8.39 -81.04
CA THR A 38 21.50 7.96 -80.57
C THR A 38 21.47 6.57 -79.92
N GLU A 39 22.50 5.75 -80.10
CA GLU A 39 22.57 4.40 -79.52
C GLU A 39 23.39 4.33 -78.21
N ALA A 40 24.13 5.40 -77.86
CA ALA A 40 24.86 5.49 -76.59
C ALA A 40 25.07 6.96 -76.15
N PRO A 41 24.02 7.67 -75.70
CA PRO A 41 24.22 8.96 -75.06
C PRO A 41 24.93 8.74 -73.72
N PHE A 42 26.07 9.42 -73.49
CA PHE A 42 26.47 9.75 -72.13
C PHE A 42 25.31 10.60 -71.57
N GLY A 43 24.46 10.13 -70.66
CA GLY A 43 24.77 9.38 -69.46
C GLY A 43 24.71 10.30 -68.25
N ASP A 44 23.64 11.09 -68.14
CA ASP A 44 22.79 11.24 -66.95
C ASP A 44 23.41 11.55 -65.56
N LEU A 45 24.68 11.91 -65.46
CA LEU A 45 25.28 12.37 -64.21
C LEU A 45 26.49 13.26 -64.50
N PHE A 46 26.43 14.56 -64.20
CA PHE A 46 27.63 15.39 -64.26
C PHE A 46 27.82 16.23 -63.01
N LEU A 47 29.07 16.27 -62.56
CA LEU A 47 29.54 17.17 -61.52
C LEU A 47 30.15 18.41 -62.18
N GLN A 48 29.67 19.60 -61.83
CA GLN A 48 30.29 20.87 -62.24
C GLN A 48 30.60 21.69 -60.99
N GLY A 49 31.88 21.86 -60.69
CA GLY A 49 32.32 22.40 -59.39
C GLY A 49 31.84 21.50 -58.25
N ASN A 50 31.11 22.07 -57.29
CA ASN A 50 30.61 21.35 -56.10
C ASN A 50 29.20 20.75 -56.28
N THR A 51 28.63 20.82 -57.48
CA THR A 51 27.25 20.40 -57.76
C THR A 51 27.24 19.06 -58.49
N LEU A 52 26.59 18.05 -57.90
CA LEU A 52 26.30 16.76 -58.52
C LEU A 52 24.89 16.79 -59.15
N THR A 53 24.79 16.72 -60.47
CA THR A 53 23.51 16.66 -61.20
C THR A 53 23.14 15.22 -61.51
N LEU A 54 22.10 14.68 -60.86
CA LEU A 54 21.47 13.38 -61.13
C LEU A 54 20.39 13.53 -62.22
N SER A 55 20.59 12.93 -63.40
CA SER A 55 19.50 12.73 -64.36
C SER A 55 18.82 11.41 -64.03
N THR A 56 17.59 11.53 -63.56
CA THR A 56 16.61 10.47 -63.65
C THR A 56 15.87 10.66 -64.97
N LYS A 57 16.21 9.86 -65.97
CA LYS A 57 15.28 9.26 -66.94
C LYS A 57 13.82 9.34 -66.41
N SER A 58 12.97 10.31 -66.73
CA SER A 58 13.08 11.38 -67.72
C SER A 58 12.32 12.60 -67.17
N ILE A 59 13.00 13.71 -66.86
CA ILE A 59 12.30 15.00 -66.80
C ILE A 59 12.03 15.38 -68.25
N GLY A 60 10.78 15.30 -68.69
CA GLY A 60 10.37 15.78 -70.00
C GLY A 60 10.44 17.30 -70.04
N ILE A 61 10.68 17.89 -71.22
CA ILE A 61 10.40 19.31 -71.44
C ILE A 61 9.29 19.37 -72.49
N SER A 62 8.19 20.05 -72.18
CA SER A 62 7.09 20.29 -73.12
C SER A 62 6.92 21.79 -73.36
N GLU A 63 6.70 22.19 -74.61
CA GLU A 63 6.43 23.58 -74.98
C GLU A 63 4.93 23.77 -75.18
N GLN A 64 4.38 24.80 -74.54
CA GLN A 64 3.00 25.25 -74.78
C GLN A 64 2.98 26.77 -74.90
N ASP A 65 2.44 27.27 -76.01
CA ASP A 65 2.30 28.70 -76.31
C ASP A 65 3.60 29.52 -76.18
N GLY A 66 4.74 28.93 -76.59
CA GLY A 66 6.05 29.59 -76.61
C GLY A 66 6.82 29.56 -75.29
N VAL A 67 6.38 28.75 -74.31
CA VAL A 67 7.02 28.61 -72.99
C VAL A 67 7.32 27.13 -72.70
N GLU A 68 8.55 26.83 -72.27
CA GLU A 68 9.02 25.48 -71.91
C GLU A 68 8.69 25.13 -70.45
N TYR A 69 8.15 23.93 -70.22
CA TYR A 69 7.82 23.38 -68.90
C TYR A 69 8.60 22.09 -68.63
N LEU A 70 9.04 21.90 -67.39
CA LEU A 70 9.65 20.65 -66.91
C LEU A 70 8.53 19.69 -66.45
N ASP A 71 8.37 18.57 -67.15
CA ASP A 71 7.43 17.49 -66.85
C ASP A 71 8.12 16.41 -66.02
N PHE A 72 7.65 16.23 -64.79
CA PHE A 72 8.20 15.27 -63.84
C PHE A 72 7.38 13.96 -63.76
N GLY A 73 6.30 13.82 -64.53
CA GLY A 73 5.42 12.64 -64.52
C GLY A 73 4.42 12.58 -63.36
N SER A 74 3.58 11.54 -63.35
CA SER A 74 2.51 11.34 -62.37
C SER A 74 3.02 10.69 -61.08
N ASN A 75 3.52 11.52 -60.16
CA ASN A 75 3.65 11.33 -58.70
C ASN A 75 4.90 12.06 -58.18
N VAL A 76 5.00 13.37 -58.48
CA VAL A 76 6.11 14.18 -57.96
C VAL A 76 5.56 15.14 -56.92
N VAL A 77 5.88 14.84 -55.67
CA VAL A 77 5.66 15.75 -54.54
C VAL A 77 6.76 16.79 -54.57
N ILE A 78 6.57 17.87 -55.33
CA ILE A 78 7.40 19.08 -55.21
C ILE A 78 6.76 19.95 -54.14
N GLY A 79 6.89 19.54 -52.88
CA GLY A 79 6.61 20.42 -51.76
C GLY A 79 7.66 21.52 -51.80
N SER A 80 7.26 22.78 -52.04
CA SER A 80 8.14 23.95 -52.09
C SER A 80 8.95 24.06 -50.80
N THR A 81 10.12 23.43 -50.77
CA THR A 81 11.03 23.48 -49.63
C THR A 81 12.23 24.27 -50.09
N THR A 82 12.21 25.57 -49.83
CA THR A 82 13.39 26.41 -49.99
C THR A 82 14.37 26.04 -48.88
N ILE A 83 15.34 25.18 -49.19
CA ILE A 83 16.44 24.87 -48.26
C ILE A 83 17.34 26.11 -48.20
N THR A 84 17.11 26.96 -47.20
CA THR A 84 17.99 28.07 -46.85
C THR A 84 18.90 27.61 -45.71
N GLY A 85 19.89 26.74 -46.00
CA GLY A 85 20.87 26.26 -45.02
C GLY A 85 21.47 24.89 -45.34
N GLU A 86 22.37 24.40 -44.47
CA GLU A 86 23.14 23.15 -44.70
C GLU A 86 22.40 21.85 -44.31
N ARG A 87 21.21 21.89 -43.70
CA ARG A 87 20.49 20.68 -43.23
C ARG A 87 18.98 20.76 -43.39
N LEU A 88 18.37 19.61 -43.72
CA LEU A 88 16.94 19.39 -43.89
C LEU A 88 16.32 18.77 -42.62
N LEU A 89 15.27 19.38 -42.06
CA LEU A 89 14.56 18.87 -40.88
C LEU A 89 13.30 18.10 -41.31
N ALA A 90 13.44 16.78 -41.55
CA ALA A 90 12.43 15.95 -42.22
C ALA A 90 11.19 15.53 -41.39
N PHE A 91 10.99 16.02 -40.16
CA PHE A 91 9.89 15.57 -39.28
C PHE A 91 9.14 16.69 -38.55
N GLY A 92 9.19 17.93 -39.05
CA GLY A 92 8.54 19.07 -38.41
C GLY A 92 7.03 18.93 -38.18
N ASP A 93 6.35 18.06 -38.95
CA ASP A 93 4.88 18.01 -39.01
C ASP A 93 4.24 16.75 -38.41
N GLN A 94 5.01 15.80 -37.86
CA GLN A 94 4.44 14.56 -37.27
C GLN A 94 4.32 14.56 -35.75
N LEU A 95 4.89 15.54 -35.05
CA LEU A 95 4.54 15.83 -33.68
C LEU A 95 3.54 16.99 -33.71
N LYS A 96 2.23 16.68 -33.75
CA LYS A 96 1.12 17.63 -33.55
C LYS A 96 1.12 18.19 -32.11
N ILE A 97 2.23 18.80 -31.69
CA ILE A 97 2.31 19.59 -30.46
C ILE A 97 1.39 20.81 -30.56
N SER A 98 1.05 21.27 -31.78
CA SER A 98 0.00 22.27 -32.02
C SER A 98 -1.42 21.81 -31.63
N SER A 99 -1.64 20.51 -31.42
CA SER A 99 -2.88 19.98 -30.85
C SER A 99 -2.82 19.79 -29.33
N LEU A 100 -1.63 19.97 -28.73
CA LEU A 100 -1.51 20.20 -27.30
C LEU A 100 -1.84 21.66 -27.07
N THR A 101 -3.12 22.00 -27.08
CA THR A 101 -3.56 23.25 -26.48
C THR A 101 -3.28 23.18 -24.99
N ASP A 102 -2.93 24.30 -24.36
CA ASP A 102 -3.01 24.39 -22.91
C ASP A 102 -4.38 23.86 -22.46
N VAL A 103 -4.43 23.18 -21.32
CA VAL A 103 -5.71 22.87 -20.69
C VAL A 103 -6.28 24.22 -20.24
N THR A 104 -7.03 24.89 -21.11
CA THR A 104 -7.77 26.09 -20.76
C THR A 104 -8.90 25.63 -19.86
N ILE A 105 -8.67 25.68 -18.54
CA ILE A 105 -9.73 25.46 -17.59
C ILE A 105 -10.43 26.81 -17.36
N GLU A 106 -11.42 27.10 -18.19
CA GLU A 106 -12.25 28.31 -18.05
C GLU A 106 -13.05 28.24 -16.75
N GLY A 107 -13.16 29.38 -16.05
CA GLY A 107 -14.01 29.52 -14.86
C GLY A 107 -13.37 29.15 -13.52
N ILE A 108 -12.05 28.90 -13.47
CA ILE A 108 -11.31 28.74 -12.21
C ILE A 108 -10.67 30.07 -11.80
N ALA A 109 -10.94 30.51 -10.56
CA ALA A 109 -10.24 31.60 -9.90
C ALA A 109 -9.04 31.11 -9.09
N ASN A 110 -8.08 32.00 -8.83
CA ASN A 110 -6.94 31.68 -7.96
C ASN A 110 -7.43 31.38 -6.54
N GLY A 111 -7.17 30.16 -6.07
CA GLY A 111 -7.60 29.69 -4.75
C GLY A 111 -8.74 28.69 -4.79
N ASP A 112 -9.36 28.43 -5.95
CA ASP A 112 -10.42 27.42 -6.05
C ASP A 112 -9.87 26.00 -5.88
N ILE A 113 -10.59 25.20 -5.09
CA ILE A 113 -10.39 23.76 -4.97
C ILE A 113 -11.15 23.06 -6.10
N LEU A 114 -10.48 22.11 -6.78
CA LEU A 114 -11.09 21.32 -7.85
C LEU A 114 -11.79 20.10 -7.29
N ASN A 115 -13.04 19.91 -7.71
CA ASN A 115 -13.83 18.74 -7.37
C ASN A 115 -14.03 17.88 -8.62
N TRP A 116 -13.93 16.56 -8.45
CA TRP A 116 -14.24 15.62 -9.52
C TRP A 116 -15.76 15.52 -9.68
N ASP A 117 -16.29 16.05 -10.79
CA ASP A 117 -17.70 15.89 -11.13
C ASP A 117 -17.92 14.52 -11.79
N LYS A 118 -18.55 13.61 -11.05
CA LYS A 118 -18.89 12.25 -11.51
C LYS A 118 -19.88 12.26 -12.69
N VAL A 119 -20.70 13.31 -12.86
CA VAL A 119 -21.69 13.42 -13.95
C VAL A 119 -21.00 13.79 -15.26
N SER A 120 -20.14 14.81 -15.25
CA SER A 120 -19.38 15.21 -16.44
C SER A 120 -18.08 14.43 -16.64
N SER A 121 -17.67 13.62 -15.66
CA SER A 121 -16.38 12.90 -15.62
C SER A 121 -15.19 13.82 -15.86
N LYS A 122 -15.23 15.00 -15.23
CA LYS A 122 -14.21 16.06 -15.36
C LYS A 122 -13.94 16.71 -14.01
N TRP A 123 -12.74 17.25 -13.85
CA TRP A 123 -12.43 18.19 -12.78
C TRP A 123 -13.10 19.53 -13.07
N VAL A 124 -13.90 20.02 -12.13
CA VAL A 124 -14.59 21.32 -12.22
C VAL A 124 -14.25 22.17 -11.00
N ALA A 125 -14.40 23.48 -11.10
CA ALA A 125 -14.32 24.36 -9.94
C ALA A 125 -15.40 23.94 -8.93
N GLY A 126 -15.00 23.65 -7.69
CA GLY A 126 -15.94 23.36 -6.61
C GLY A 126 -16.77 24.62 -6.28
N PRO A 127 -18.11 24.53 -6.14
CA PRO A 127 -18.91 25.69 -5.77
C PRO A 127 -18.48 26.22 -4.40
N GLY A 128 -17.94 27.45 -4.37
CA GLY A 128 -17.64 28.18 -3.13
C GLY A 128 -16.44 27.66 -2.31
N THR A 129 -15.55 26.85 -2.87
CA THR A 129 -14.45 26.24 -2.12
C THR A 129 -13.11 26.90 -2.40
N THR A 130 -12.92 28.13 -1.93
CA THR A 130 -11.59 28.60 -1.54
C THR A 130 -11.26 28.03 -0.15
N PRO A 131 -9.99 27.78 0.24
CA PRO A 131 -9.65 27.22 1.56
C PRO A 131 -10.27 27.96 2.75
N GLU A 132 -10.48 29.27 2.59
CA GLU A 132 -11.13 30.18 3.54
C GLU A 132 -12.65 29.96 3.70
N ASN A 133 -13.29 29.31 2.73
CA ASN A 133 -14.72 28.96 2.75
C ASN A 133 -14.96 27.45 2.92
N LEU A 134 -13.89 26.66 3.14
CA LEU A 134 -13.99 25.23 3.39
C LEU A 134 -14.50 24.99 4.82
N ASP A 135 -15.82 24.95 4.97
CA ASP A 135 -16.46 24.58 6.23
C ASP A 135 -16.52 23.06 6.41
N ILE A 136 -15.48 22.50 7.02
CA ILE A 136 -15.44 21.09 7.43
C ILE A 136 -16.29 20.82 8.69
N SER A 137 -16.77 21.85 9.39
CA SER A 137 -17.52 21.68 10.64
C SER A 137 -18.95 21.16 10.41
N GLN A 138 -19.48 21.33 9.20
CA GLN A 138 -20.79 20.82 8.80
C GLN A 138 -20.72 19.50 8.01
N LYS A 139 -19.52 18.99 7.78
CA LYS A 139 -19.30 17.73 7.08
C LYS A 139 -19.30 16.57 8.06
N ASN A 140 -20.19 15.60 7.85
CA ASN A 140 -20.09 14.32 8.54
C ASN A 140 -18.87 13.55 8.01
N ILE A 141 -18.22 12.75 8.86
CA ILE A 141 -17.03 11.98 8.47
C ILE A 141 -17.30 11.06 7.26
N GLY A 142 -18.51 10.53 7.12
CA GLY A 142 -18.89 9.70 5.97
C GLY A 142 -19.06 10.47 4.65
N GLU A 143 -19.05 11.80 4.67
CA GLU A 143 -18.97 12.63 3.47
C GLU A 143 -17.53 12.80 2.97
N LEU A 144 -16.54 12.44 3.81
CA LEU A 144 -15.16 12.26 3.39
C LEU A 144 -15.05 10.83 2.88
N GLU A 145 -15.28 10.61 1.58
CA GLU A 145 -15.41 9.29 0.93
C GLU A 145 -14.22 8.33 1.19
N ASP A 146 -13.12 8.81 1.78
CA ASP A 146 -11.93 8.05 2.21
C ASP A 146 -11.98 7.54 3.67
N VAL A 147 -12.97 7.96 4.47
CA VAL A 147 -13.14 7.54 5.86
C VAL A 147 -14.50 6.89 6.06
N ALA A 148 -14.50 5.57 6.28
CA ALA A 148 -15.72 4.84 6.62
C ALA A 148 -16.17 5.15 8.05
N GLN A 149 -17.38 5.68 8.20
CA GLN A 149 -18.01 5.87 9.51
C GLN A 149 -18.31 4.51 10.15
N SER A 150 -17.70 4.23 11.30
CA SER A 150 -18.10 3.11 12.15
C SER A 150 -19.25 3.52 13.08
N MET A 151 -20.15 2.60 13.40
CA MET A 151 -21.21 2.83 14.39
C MET A 151 -20.59 2.96 15.78
N TYR A 152 -20.70 4.14 16.40
CA TYR A 152 -20.37 4.36 17.80
C TYR A 152 -21.61 4.90 18.52
N ALA A 153 -21.85 4.41 19.74
CA ALA A 153 -22.90 4.91 20.62
C ALA A 153 -22.28 5.66 21.80
N ASP A 154 -23.09 6.47 22.48
CA ASP A 154 -22.67 7.14 23.72
C ASP A 154 -22.18 6.12 24.76
N GLY A 155 -21.09 6.46 25.45
CA GLY A 155 -20.43 5.59 26.42
C GLY A 155 -19.53 4.49 25.83
N MET A 156 -19.35 4.40 24.51
CA MET A 156 -18.34 3.48 23.95
C MET A 156 -16.93 4.06 24.02
N MET A 157 -15.93 3.17 24.13
CA MET A 157 -14.50 3.52 24.07
C MET A 157 -13.86 2.96 22.81
N TRP A 158 -12.82 3.62 22.31
CA TRP A 158 -12.00 3.13 21.20
C TRP A 158 -10.86 2.27 21.72
N GLN A 159 -10.75 1.06 21.18
CA GLN A 159 -9.63 0.17 21.45
C GLN A 159 -9.01 -0.32 20.14
N TYR A 160 -7.68 -0.37 20.09
CA TYR A 160 -6.97 -0.89 18.94
C TYR A 160 -7.10 -2.41 18.90
N ASN A 161 -7.67 -2.95 17.82
CA ASN A 161 -7.80 -4.38 17.58
C ASN A 161 -6.66 -4.85 16.67
N THR A 162 -5.74 -5.65 17.22
CA THR A 162 -4.56 -6.11 16.46
C THR A 162 -4.90 -7.10 15.35
N THR A 163 -5.96 -7.90 15.51
CA THR A 163 -6.41 -8.87 14.51
C THR A 163 -6.97 -8.17 13.28
N LEU A 164 -7.76 -7.13 13.49
CA LEU A 164 -8.32 -6.29 12.43
C LEU A 164 -7.32 -5.22 11.95
N SER A 165 -6.22 -5.01 12.68
CA SER A 165 -5.27 -3.91 12.49
C SER A 165 -5.97 -2.54 12.43
N ALA A 166 -7.03 -2.36 13.21
CA ALA A 166 -7.90 -1.20 13.17
C ALA A 166 -8.40 -0.82 14.57
N TRP A 167 -8.71 0.47 14.78
CA TRP A 167 -9.46 0.91 15.95
C TRP A 167 -10.90 0.40 15.85
N LYS A 168 -11.42 -0.18 16.93
CA LYS A 168 -12.79 -0.70 17.05
C LYS A 168 -13.46 -0.06 18.27
N ALA A 169 -14.74 0.30 18.13
CA ALA A 169 -15.56 0.73 19.26
C ALA A 169 -15.92 -0.46 20.16
N VAL A 170 -15.77 -0.30 21.46
CA VAL A 170 -16.07 -1.29 22.50
C VAL A 170 -17.11 -0.72 23.45
N ASN A 171 -18.11 -1.54 23.81
CA ASN A 171 -19.15 -1.15 24.75
C ASN A 171 -18.67 -1.34 26.19
N THR A 172 -18.43 -0.26 26.93
CA THR A 172 -17.94 -0.35 28.31
C THR A 172 -18.98 -0.86 29.31
N ASN A 173 -20.26 -0.93 28.94
CA ASN A 173 -21.30 -1.51 29.77
C ASN A 173 -21.36 -3.04 29.65
N LEU A 174 -20.71 -3.60 28.64
CA LEU A 174 -20.49 -5.03 28.43
C LEU A 174 -18.98 -5.26 28.47
N LEU A 175 -18.38 -5.14 29.66
CA LEU A 175 -16.98 -5.52 29.86
C LEU A 175 -16.87 -7.04 29.79
N GLU A 176 -16.83 -7.58 28.57
CA GLU A 176 -16.43 -8.96 28.37
C GLU A 176 -14.90 -9.03 28.48
N PHE A 177 -14.38 -9.91 29.34
CA PHE A 177 -12.94 -10.03 29.58
C PHE A 177 -12.15 -10.38 28.30
N GLU A 178 -12.82 -10.90 27.26
CA GLU A 178 -12.23 -11.16 25.95
C GLU A 178 -11.90 -9.88 25.17
N ASP A 179 -12.62 -8.77 25.42
CA ASP A 179 -12.38 -7.49 24.75
C ASP A 179 -11.18 -6.73 25.34
N PHE A 180 -10.82 -7.00 26.60
CA PHE A 180 -9.57 -6.51 27.18
C PHE A 180 -8.38 -7.32 26.65
N GLN A 181 -7.93 -7.02 25.43
CA GLN A 181 -6.63 -7.46 24.90
C GLN A 181 -5.44 -6.79 25.61
N VAL A 182 -5.47 -6.67 26.95
CA VAL A 182 -4.29 -6.37 27.73
C VAL A 182 -3.42 -7.63 27.75
N LYS A 183 -2.25 -7.57 27.12
CA LYS A 183 -1.11 -8.39 27.56
C LYS A 183 -0.74 -7.94 28.98
N GLY A 184 -1.39 -8.50 29.99
CA GLY A 184 -1.13 -8.19 31.40
C GLY A 184 -2.30 -8.48 32.32
N THR A 185 -2.04 -8.42 33.62
CA THR A 185 -3.05 -8.54 34.68
C THR A 185 -3.78 -7.22 34.85
N PHE A 186 -5.11 -7.21 34.72
CA PHE A 186 -5.95 -6.11 35.19
C PHE A 186 -6.10 -6.25 36.71
N THR A 187 -5.33 -5.47 37.46
CA THR A 187 -5.42 -5.42 38.92
C THR A 187 -6.17 -4.15 39.31
N VAL A 188 -7.43 -4.27 39.70
CA VAL A 188 -8.07 -3.25 40.53
C VAL A 188 -7.41 -3.38 41.89
N ASP A 189 -6.92 -2.27 42.46
CA ASP A 189 -6.36 -2.16 43.80
C ASP A 189 -7.34 -2.77 44.82
N SER A 190 -7.21 -4.08 45.05
CA SER A 190 -8.23 -4.86 45.74
C SER A 190 -7.54 -5.64 46.83
N ASP A 191 -7.69 -5.12 48.04
CA ASP A 191 -7.47 -5.85 49.28
C ASP A 191 -8.25 -7.18 49.32
N LEU A 192 -9.22 -7.37 48.40
CA LEU A 192 -10.07 -8.54 48.27
C LEU A 192 -10.01 -9.15 46.86
N MET A 193 -9.59 -10.41 46.75
CA MET A 193 -9.68 -11.17 45.48
C MET A 193 -10.68 -12.31 45.60
N PHE A 194 -11.44 -12.55 44.52
CA PHE A 194 -12.44 -13.62 44.44
C PHE A 194 -11.96 -14.76 43.54
N SER A 195 -12.24 -16.00 43.92
CA SER A 195 -12.02 -17.17 43.05
C SER A 195 -13.08 -18.23 43.28
N THR A 196 -13.24 -19.12 42.30
CA THR A 196 -14.10 -20.30 42.42
C THR A 196 -13.35 -21.51 41.91
N SER A 197 -13.31 -22.58 42.70
CA SER A 197 -12.79 -23.89 42.29
C SER A 197 -13.90 -24.93 42.37
N ARG A 198 -13.81 -25.95 41.52
CA ARG A 198 -14.70 -27.11 41.55
C ARG A 198 -13.89 -28.37 41.31
N THR A 199 -14.04 -29.35 42.19
CA THR A 199 -13.34 -30.62 42.14
C THR A 199 -14.34 -31.76 42.24
N VAL A 200 -14.25 -32.72 41.31
CA VAL A 200 -15.01 -33.97 41.37
C VAL A 200 -14.19 -34.99 42.15
N VAL A 201 -14.75 -35.48 43.24
CA VAL A 201 -14.15 -36.45 44.13
C VAL A 201 -14.72 -37.83 43.80
N VAL A 202 -14.02 -38.54 42.91
CA VAL A 202 -14.48 -39.82 42.36
C VAL A 202 -14.60 -40.93 43.41
N SER A 203 -13.79 -40.86 44.45
CA SER A 203 -13.80 -41.78 45.60
C SER A 203 -13.68 -41.00 46.90
N ALA A 204 -14.44 -41.39 47.92
CA ALA A 204 -14.48 -40.73 49.22
C ALA A 204 -13.06 -40.51 49.78
N GLY A 205 -12.77 -39.30 50.25
CA GLY A 205 -11.46 -38.96 50.79
C GLY A 205 -11.17 -37.47 50.87
N GLU A 206 -9.98 -37.15 51.38
CA GLU A 206 -9.50 -35.77 51.49
C GLU A 206 -9.02 -35.26 50.11
N VAL A 207 -9.50 -34.07 49.73
CA VAL A 207 -9.01 -33.31 48.59
C VAL A 207 -8.61 -31.90 49.01
N VAL A 208 -7.59 -31.35 48.35
CA VAL A 208 -7.27 -29.92 48.45
C VAL A 208 -8.25 -29.17 47.56
N ALA A 209 -9.22 -28.50 48.18
CA ALA A 209 -10.31 -27.82 47.49
C ALA A 209 -9.90 -26.40 47.01
N ASP A 210 -8.99 -25.75 47.72
CA ASP A 210 -8.44 -24.44 47.35
C ASP A 210 -7.04 -24.22 47.95
N THR A 211 -6.26 -23.32 47.34
CA THR A 211 -4.94 -22.90 47.85
C THR A 211 -4.71 -21.40 47.66
N PHE A 212 -4.06 -20.75 48.63
CA PHE A 212 -3.51 -19.40 48.49
C PHE A 212 -2.14 -19.24 49.16
N ASN A 213 -1.35 -18.26 48.71
CA ASN A 213 0.02 -18.07 49.18
C ASN A 213 0.10 -17.24 50.46
N ILE A 214 0.84 -17.74 51.47
CA ILE A 214 1.06 -17.06 52.76
C ILE A 214 1.74 -15.70 52.65
N ASN A 215 2.51 -15.48 51.58
CA ASN A 215 3.23 -14.22 51.39
C ASN A 215 2.33 -13.12 50.83
N THR A 216 1.14 -13.47 50.33
CA THR A 216 0.23 -12.54 49.65
C THR A 216 -1.00 -12.22 50.49
N PHE A 217 -1.65 -13.24 51.06
CA PHE A 217 -2.92 -13.09 51.78
C PHE A 217 -2.76 -13.51 53.22
N ARG A 218 -3.58 -12.97 54.13
CA ARG A 218 -3.60 -13.33 55.56
C ARG A 218 -4.76 -14.26 55.92
N SER A 219 -5.87 -14.11 55.21
CA SER A 219 -7.11 -14.82 55.52
C SER A 219 -7.95 -15.04 54.28
N ALA A 220 -8.84 -16.01 54.35
CA ALA A 220 -9.84 -16.28 53.34
C ALA A 220 -11.20 -16.54 53.97
N LYS A 221 -12.26 -16.09 53.31
CA LYS A 221 -13.63 -16.53 53.56
C LYS A 221 -14.09 -17.40 52.41
N TYR A 222 -14.74 -18.51 52.73
CA TYR A 222 -15.22 -19.49 51.77
C TYR A 222 -16.72 -19.73 51.92
N ILE A 223 -17.38 -19.97 50.80
CA ILE A 223 -18.65 -20.72 50.73
C ILE A 223 -18.30 -22.04 50.06
N VAL A 224 -18.46 -23.14 50.79
CA VAL A 224 -18.18 -24.49 50.29
C VAL A 224 -19.51 -25.19 50.08
N THR A 225 -19.68 -25.77 48.90
CA THR A 225 -20.80 -26.68 48.60
C THR A 225 -20.26 -28.07 48.28
N CYS A 226 -20.93 -29.08 48.83
CA CYS A 226 -20.71 -30.49 48.52
C CYS A 226 -22.01 -31.08 47.99
N GLU A 227 -21.95 -31.69 46.81
CA GLU A 227 -23.10 -32.30 46.15
C GLU A 227 -22.79 -33.76 45.87
N ASP A 228 -23.65 -34.68 46.30
CA ASP A 228 -23.52 -36.11 46.06
C ASP A 228 -24.38 -36.53 44.87
N TYR A 229 -23.72 -37.11 43.86
CA TYR A 229 -24.37 -37.60 42.64
C TYR A 229 -24.35 -39.11 42.51
N THR A 230 -24.06 -39.83 43.60
CA THR A 230 -24.23 -41.28 43.63
C THR A 230 -25.67 -41.63 43.28
N VAL A 231 -25.83 -42.51 42.30
CA VAL A 231 -27.14 -42.83 41.71
C VAL A 231 -28.10 -43.32 42.78
N GLY A 232 -29.19 -42.58 43.01
CA GLY A 232 -30.25 -42.93 43.95
C GLY A 232 -30.09 -42.35 45.37
N THR A 233 -29.03 -41.58 45.65
CA THR A 233 -28.74 -41.02 46.99
C THR A 233 -28.25 -39.58 46.92
N THR A 234 -29.02 -38.70 46.26
CA THR A 234 -28.65 -37.28 46.15
C THR A 234 -28.71 -36.58 47.51
N ALA A 235 -27.65 -35.84 47.84
CA ALA A 235 -27.55 -34.97 49.00
C ALA A 235 -26.71 -33.73 48.68
N TYR A 236 -26.97 -32.66 49.42
CA TYR A 236 -26.39 -31.34 49.24
C TYR A 236 -26.04 -30.78 50.60
N TRP A 237 -24.83 -30.26 50.73
CA TRP A 237 -24.37 -29.57 51.93
C TRP A 237 -23.73 -28.25 51.53
N THR A 238 -23.95 -27.22 52.33
CA THR A 238 -23.24 -25.94 52.20
C THR A 238 -22.82 -25.43 53.56
N GLY A 239 -21.68 -24.75 53.62
CA GLY A 239 -21.19 -24.09 54.82
C GLY A 239 -20.29 -22.90 54.50
N GLU A 240 -20.16 -21.98 55.44
CA GLU A 240 -19.26 -20.85 55.37
C GLU A 240 -18.05 -21.06 56.28
N ILE A 241 -16.85 -20.85 55.73
CA ILE A 241 -15.59 -21.03 56.46
C ILE A 241 -14.86 -19.69 56.47
N ALA A 242 -14.40 -19.23 57.63
CA ALA A 242 -13.34 -18.22 57.69
C ALA A 242 -12.04 -18.89 58.14
N LEU A 243 -10.99 -18.74 57.32
CA LEU A 243 -9.67 -19.31 57.50
C LEU A 243 -8.67 -18.18 57.71
N VAL A 244 -7.82 -18.30 58.72
CA VAL A 244 -6.66 -17.43 58.94
C VAL A 244 -5.41 -18.28 59.10
N HIS A 245 -4.24 -17.73 58.77
CA HIS A 245 -2.96 -18.34 59.11
C HIS A 245 -2.03 -17.33 59.76
N ASP A 246 -1.06 -17.81 60.53
CA ASP A 246 0.03 -16.97 61.05
C ASP A 246 1.32 -17.08 60.21
N GLY A 247 1.39 -18.06 59.31
CA GLY A 247 2.55 -18.37 58.46
C GLY A 247 3.18 -19.73 58.78
N THR A 248 2.79 -20.35 59.89
CA THR A 248 3.16 -21.72 60.28
C THR A 248 1.92 -22.59 60.43
N ASP A 249 0.91 -22.06 61.13
CA ASP A 249 -0.34 -22.74 61.43
C ASP A 249 -1.54 -22.05 60.79
N THR A 250 -2.62 -22.81 60.60
CA THR A 250 -3.92 -22.32 60.15
C THR A 250 -4.97 -22.52 61.25
N ASN A 251 -5.99 -21.68 61.23
CA ASN A 251 -7.17 -21.86 62.05
C ASN A 251 -8.42 -21.55 61.23
N ILE A 252 -9.51 -22.26 61.50
CA ILE A 252 -10.78 -22.12 60.81
C ILE A 252 -11.93 -21.94 61.80
N ILE A 253 -12.92 -21.18 61.39
CA ILE A 253 -14.26 -21.24 61.96
C ILE A 253 -15.23 -21.63 60.85
N LEU A 254 -16.06 -22.64 61.14
CA LEU A 254 -17.13 -23.12 60.28
C LEU A 254 -18.47 -22.67 60.88
N TYR A 255 -19.35 -22.15 60.04
CA TYR A 255 -20.69 -21.70 60.43
C TYR A 255 -21.66 -21.75 59.25
N GLY A 256 -22.95 -21.58 59.53
CA GLY A 256 -23.98 -21.51 58.50
C GLY A 256 -24.19 -22.82 57.76
N GLU A 257 -23.90 -23.95 58.40
CA GLU A 257 -24.01 -25.28 57.81
C GLU A 257 -25.48 -25.65 57.58
N VAL A 258 -25.78 -26.06 56.36
CA VAL A 258 -27.11 -26.52 55.95
C VAL A 258 -26.95 -27.76 55.08
N GLU A 259 -27.76 -28.77 55.38
CA GLU A 259 -27.78 -30.02 54.65
C GLU A 259 -29.20 -30.39 54.20
N LEU A 260 -29.30 -30.90 52.97
CA LEU A 260 -30.53 -31.40 52.36
C LEU A 260 -30.22 -32.69 51.60
N GLY A 261 -30.96 -33.77 51.84
CA GLY A 261 -30.73 -35.00 51.07
C GLY A 261 -31.39 -36.25 51.62
N ALA A 262 -31.29 -37.32 50.83
CA ALA A 262 -31.72 -38.66 51.24
C ALA A 262 -30.67 -39.39 52.10
N ILE A 263 -29.43 -38.90 52.10
CA ILE A 263 -28.30 -39.40 52.89
C ILE A 263 -27.62 -38.22 53.59
N THR A 264 -26.86 -38.52 54.65
CA THR A 264 -25.99 -37.54 55.31
C THR A 264 -24.60 -37.57 54.69
N ILE A 265 -24.09 -36.40 54.28
CA ILE A 265 -22.80 -36.24 53.61
C ILE A 265 -21.81 -35.33 54.34
N GLU A 266 -22.26 -34.58 55.36
CA GLU A 266 -21.47 -33.64 56.20
C GLU A 266 -19.94 -33.78 56.02
N PRO A 267 -19.31 -32.95 55.17
CA PRO A 267 -17.92 -33.12 54.80
C PRO A 267 -16.99 -32.70 55.93
N GLY A 268 -15.86 -33.39 56.07
CA GLY A 268 -14.80 -32.94 56.97
C GLY A 268 -14.11 -31.69 56.41
N ILE A 269 -14.08 -30.60 57.17
CA ILE A 269 -13.37 -29.38 56.79
C ILE A 269 -12.08 -29.26 57.59
N ALA A 270 -10.96 -29.13 56.90
CA ALA A 270 -9.65 -28.94 57.51
C ALA A 270 -8.83 -27.89 56.74
N SER A 271 -7.75 -27.43 57.37
CA SER A 271 -6.75 -26.59 56.71
C SER A 271 -5.36 -26.98 57.16
N ASP A 272 -4.37 -26.73 56.31
CA ASP A 272 -2.96 -26.82 56.66
C ASP A 272 -2.12 -25.89 55.79
N ILE A 273 -0.81 -25.82 56.09
CA ILE A 273 0.18 -25.15 55.26
C ILE A 273 1.14 -26.21 54.72
N LEU A 274 1.35 -26.22 53.39
CA LEU A 274 2.39 -27.00 52.75
C LEU A 274 3.33 -26.06 51.99
N GLY A 275 4.54 -25.87 52.53
CA GLY A 275 5.47 -24.89 51.97
C GLY A 275 4.94 -23.46 52.18
N THR A 276 4.64 -22.75 51.09
CA THR A 276 4.05 -21.40 51.13
C THR A 276 2.55 -21.38 50.92
N ASP A 277 1.93 -22.54 50.77
CA ASP A 277 0.55 -22.65 50.33
C ASP A 277 -0.33 -23.02 51.51
N VAL A 278 -1.27 -22.13 51.85
CA VAL A 278 -2.38 -22.40 52.75
C VAL A 278 -3.44 -23.13 51.95
N ARG A 279 -3.85 -24.30 52.43
CA ARG A 279 -4.76 -25.19 51.73
C ARG A 279 -6.04 -25.36 52.53
N LEU A 280 -7.18 -25.16 51.86
CA LEU A 280 -8.47 -25.62 52.36
C LEU A 280 -8.66 -27.06 51.89
N LYS A 281 -8.94 -27.97 52.83
CA LYS A 281 -9.11 -29.39 52.56
C LYS A 281 -10.52 -29.81 52.91
N VAL A 282 -11.11 -30.60 52.02
CA VAL A 282 -12.46 -31.13 52.17
C VAL A 282 -12.37 -32.65 52.09
N THR A 283 -12.88 -33.33 53.11
CA THR A 283 -12.95 -34.78 53.19
C THR A 283 -14.37 -35.21 52.91
N THR A 284 -14.58 -35.84 51.76
CA THR A 284 -15.88 -36.35 51.35
C THR A 284 -16.16 -37.71 52.01
N SER A 285 -17.44 -37.94 52.34
CA SER A 285 -17.93 -39.13 53.04
C SER A 285 -18.44 -40.23 52.08
N SER A 286 -18.60 -39.89 50.80
CA SER A 286 -19.14 -40.76 49.76
C SER A 286 -18.42 -40.51 48.42
N ASP A 287 -18.55 -41.47 47.51
CA ASP A 287 -17.98 -41.42 46.17
C ASP A 287 -18.78 -40.44 45.30
N GLN A 288 -18.19 -40.00 44.19
CA GLN A 288 -18.85 -39.14 43.19
C GLN A 288 -19.43 -37.84 43.76
N GLN A 289 -18.78 -37.27 44.76
CA GLN A 289 -19.14 -35.95 45.29
C GLN A 289 -18.47 -34.84 44.49
N VAL A 290 -19.17 -33.72 44.31
CA VAL A 290 -18.64 -32.49 43.71
C VAL A 290 -18.48 -31.46 44.81
N VAL A 291 -17.23 -31.03 45.02
CA VAL A 291 -16.89 -29.96 45.95
C VAL A 291 -16.70 -28.68 45.15
N THR A 292 -17.51 -27.65 45.42
CA THR A 292 -17.32 -26.30 44.87
C THR A 292 -16.95 -25.35 46.00
N VAL A 293 -15.93 -24.53 45.78
CA VAL A 293 -15.48 -23.55 46.76
C VAL A 293 -15.48 -22.17 46.11
N HIS A 294 -16.26 -21.25 46.66
CA HIS A 294 -16.17 -19.83 46.36
C HIS A 294 -15.34 -19.15 47.44
N ARG A 295 -14.33 -18.39 47.06
CA ARG A 295 -13.38 -17.77 47.97
C ARG A 295 -13.36 -16.26 47.82
N THR A 296 -13.17 -15.58 48.94
CA THR A 296 -12.69 -14.20 49.05
C THR A 296 -11.43 -14.18 49.93
N VAL A 297 -10.28 -13.76 49.41
CA VAL A 297 -9.03 -13.61 50.18
C VAL A 297 -8.77 -12.16 50.55
N CYS A 298 -8.17 -11.93 51.72
CA CYS A 298 -7.73 -10.62 52.19
C CYS A 298 -6.20 -10.53 52.18
N THR A 299 -5.64 -9.46 51.62
CA THR A 299 -4.19 -9.21 51.60
C THR A 299 -3.59 -9.19 53.00
N ASN A 300 -2.35 -9.63 53.13
CA ASN A 300 -1.60 -9.44 54.37
C ASN A 300 -1.18 -7.97 54.48
N PHE A 301 -1.31 -7.37 55.66
CA PHE A 301 -0.79 -6.02 55.89
C PHE A 301 0.74 -6.06 55.86
N GLY A 302 1.33 -5.62 54.75
CA GLY A 302 2.77 -5.42 54.58
C GLY A 302 3.22 -4.14 55.30
N GLY A 303 3.17 -4.15 56.63
CA GLY A 303 3.67 -3.06 57.46
C GLY A 303 5.17 -3.16 57.68
N TYR A 304 5.94 -2.46 56.84
CA TYR A 304 7.41 -2.21 56.88
C TYR A 304 8.34 -3.35 56.48
#